data_AF-A0A1H0BIL5-F1
#
_entry.id   AF-A0A1H0BIL5-F1
#
_cell.length_a   1.000
_cell.length_b   1.000
_cell.length_c   1.000
_cell.angle_alpha   90.00
_cell.angle_beta   90.00
_cell.angle_gamma   90.00
#
_symmetry.space_group_name_H-M   'P 1'
#
loop_
_entity.id
_entity.type
_entity.pdbx_description
1 polymer ?
#
loop_
_entity_poly.entity_id
_entity_poly.type
_entity_poly.pdbx_seq_one_letter_code
_entity_poly.pdbx_strand_id
1 'polypeptide(L)'
;MRDRLLAVPLLPALAAGPLGPPPEASAAWAVAGEAVLPGQAARMPAGSTTAPSVTAAGVHPAVRTFTVTWPTVRPFGGRPATGYVLERTATLSNAPMDTGSCTGAVSDGVYVPADPGAATQTCTDSTTLNLGSVRYTVAPVRGRWVGTPSTASTAVL
;
A
#
# COMPACT_ATOMS: atom_id res chain seq x y z
N MET A 1 -29.13 -49.11 -55.28
CA MET A 1 -30.39 -49.18 -54.50
C MET A 1 -30.07 -49.58 -53.08
N ARG A 2 -30.16 -48.63 -52.15
CA ARG A 2 -30.39 -48.78 -50.70
C ARG A 2 -30.93 -47.43 -50.22
N ASP A 3 -31.98 -47.54 -49.39
CA ASP A 3 -32.98 -46.61 -48.85
C ASP A 3 -32.57 -45.13 -48.59
N ARG A 4 -33.38 -44.09 -48.89
CA ARG A 4 -34.65 -43.60 -48.25
C ARG A 4 -34.50 -43.46 -46.72
N LEU A 5 -34.91 -42.42 -45.99
CA LEU A 5 -35.73 -41.21 -46.16
C LEU A 5 -35.51 -40.28 -44.94
N LEU A 6 -35.64 -38.97 -45.20
CA LEU A 6 -35.90 -37.79 -44.34
C LEU A 6 -36.37 -37.96 -42.87
N ALA A 7 -35.84 -37.11 -41.96
CA ALA A 7 -36.64 -36.35 -40.98
C ALA A 7 -35.84 -35.18 -40.37
N VAL A 8 -36.42 -33.98 -40.43
CA VAL A 8 -36.01 -32.69 -39.81
C VAL A 8 -36.82 -32.51 -38.49
N PRO A 9 -36.75 -31.37 -37.79
CA PRO A 9 -35.97 -31.01 -36.59
C PRO A 9 -36.76 -31.13 -35.25
N LEU A 10 -36.13 -30.98 -34.09
CA LEU A 10 -36.84 -30.57 -32.85
C LEU A 10 -35.90 -29.87 -31.82
N LEU A 11 -36.11 -28.56 -31.65
CA LEU A 11 -35.93 -27.78 -30.39
C LEU A 11 -37.33 -27.71 -29.72
N PRO A 12 -37.56 -27.26 -28.46
CA PRO A 12 -36.69 -26.85 -27.33
C PRO A 12 -37.14 -27.45 -25.95
N ALA A 13 -36.44 -27.17 -24.84
CA ALA A 13 -37.06 -26.98 -23.52
C ALA A 13 -36.09 -26.36 -22.49
N LEU A 14 -36.47 -25.19 -21.99
CA LEU A 14 -35.86 -24.49 -20.87
C LEU A 14 -36.12 -25.25 -19.56
N ALA A 15 -35.11 -25.31 -18.69
CA ALA A 15 -35.32 -25.33 -17.26
C ALA A 15 -34.66 -24.09 -16.67
N ALA A 16 -35.51 -23.09 -16.40
CA ALA A 16 -35.17 -21.90 -15.65
C ALA A 16 -35.37 -22.16 -14.15
N GLY A 17 -34.35 -21.85 -13.35
CA GLY A 17 -34.49 -21.36 -11.96
C GLY A 17 -33.76 -22.15 -10.87
N PRO A 18 -33.41 -21.52 -9.73
CA PRO A 18 -33.35 -20.10 -9.42
C PRO A 18 -31.91 -19.55 -9.31
N LEU A 19 -31.78 -18.28 -9.68
CA LEU A 19 -30.66 -17.40 -9.34
C LEU A 19 -30.47 -17.33 -7.83
N GLY A 20 -29.55 -18.11 -7.29
CA GLY A 20 -28.87 -17.70 -6.06
C GLY A 20 -27.87 -16.61 -6.42
N PRO A 21 -27.81 -15.46 -5.72
CA PRO A 21 -26.68 -14.56 -5.90
C PRO A 21 -25.40 -15.36 -5.63
N PRO A 22 -24.39 -15.31 -6.52
CA PRO A 22 -23.10 -15.91 -6.21
C PRO A 22 -22.61 -15.28 -4.90
N PRO A 23 -21.95 -16.05 -4.00
CA PRO A 23 -21.35 -15.45 -2.81
C PRO A 23 -20.50 -14.28 -3.29
N GLU A 24 -20.67 -13.11 -2.69
CA GLU A 24 -20.11 -11.81 -3.12
C GLU A 24 -18.57 -11.83 -3.28
N ALA A 25 -17.91 -12.92 -2.90
CA ALA A 25 -16.51 -13.22 -3.20
C ALA A 25 -16.20 -13.60 -4.67
N SER A 26 -17.20 -14.01 -5.47
CA SER A 26 -16.99 -14.54 -6.84
C SER A 26 -17.30 -13.54 -7.96
N ALA A 27 -17.91 -12.39 -7.63
CA ALA A 27 -18.35 -11.41 -8.63
C ALA A 27 -17.29 -10.34 -8.99
N ALA A 28 -16.13 -10.33 -8.34
CA ALA A 28 -15.06 -9.36 -8.63
C ALA A 28 -14.01 -9.85 -9.64
N TRP A 29 -14.06 -11.12 -10.07
CA TRP A 29 -13.00 -11.74 -10.88
C TRP A 29 -13.38 -11.98 -12.36
N ALA A 30 -14.62 -11.67 -12.75
CA ALA A 30 -15.04 -11.79 -14.15
C ALA A 30 -14.90 -10.45 -14.89
N VAL A 31 -13.66 -9.95 -15.00
CA VAL A 31 -13.33 -9.11 -16.16
C VAL A 31 -12.82 -10.06 -17.22
N ALA A 32 -13.57 -10.16 -18.32
CA ALA A 32 -13.20 -10.98 -19.46
C ALA A 32 -11.88 -10.47 -20.06
N GLY A 33 -10.88 -11.34 -20.09
CA GLY A 33 -9.63 -11.14 -20.82
C GLY A 33 -8.54 -10.46 -20.01
N GLU A 34 -7.85 -11.21 -19.16
CA GLU A 34 -6.39 -11.19 -19.09
C GLU A 34 -5.92 -12.30 -18.15
N ALA A 35 -5.11 -13.22 -18.69
CA ALA A 35 -4.41 -14.20 -17.87
C ALA A 35 -3.41 -13.44 -16.98
N VAL A 36 -3.53 -13.59 -15.65
CA VAL A 36 -2.53 -13.03 -14.73
C VAL A 36 -1.24 -13.83 -14.90
N LEU A 37 -0.31 -13.27 -15.68
CA LEU A 37 1.03 -13.82 -15.84
C LEU A 37 1.74 -13.79 -14.47
N PRO A 38 2.46 -14.86 -14.08
CA PRO A 38 3.29 -14.87 -12.89
C PRO A 38 4.45 -13.89 -13.11
N GLY A 39 4.29 -12.66 -12.64
CA GLY A 39 5.27 -11.59 -12.84
C GLY A 39 4.72 -10.17 -12.68
N GLN A 40 3.41 -9.97 -12.77
CA GLN A 40 2.81 -8.67 -12.43
C GLN A 40 2.55 -8.61 -10.93
N ALA A 41 3.41 -7.89 -10.21
CA ALA A 41 3.03 -7.35 -8.91
C ALA A 41 1.77 -6.48 -9.12
N ALA A 42 0.59 -6.96 -8.71
CA ALA A 42 -0.63 -6.18 -8.66
C ALA A 42 -0.41 -4.98 -7.74
N ARG A 43 -0.05 -3.83 -8.32
CA ARG A 43 0.19 -2.59 -7.59
C ARG A 43 -0.98 -2.31 -6.66
N MET A 44 -0.67 -1.86 -5.44
CA MET A 44 -1.71 -1.47 -4.50
C MET A 44 -2.58 -0.37 -5.13
N PRO A 45 -3.92 -0.43 -5.01
CA PRO A 45 -4.84 0.39 -5.82
C PRO A 45 -4.66 1.90 -5.69
N ALA A 46 -4.16 2.38 -4.54
CA ALA A 46 -3.73 3.77 -4.36
C ALA A 46 -2.76 3.91 -3.19
N GLY A 47 -1.61 4.56 -3.41
CA GLY A 47 -0.81 5.14 -2.33
C GLY A 47 -1.38 6.50 -1.89
N SER A 48 -0.80 7.11 -0.86
CA SER A 48 -1.08 8.54 -0.59
C SER A 48 -0.09 9.40 -1.33
N THR A 49 -0.56 10.45 -2.00
CA THR A 49 0.27 11.47 -2.62
C THR A 49 0.62 12.61 -1.65
N THR A 50 -0.07 12.68 -0.51
CA THR A 50 0.10 13.73 0.50
C THR A 50 1.46 13.62 1.17
N ALA A 51 2.23 14.71 1.10
CA ALA A 51 3.52 14.79 1.78
C ALA A 51 3.37 14.69 3.31
N PRO A 52 4.25 13.96 4.00
CA PRO A 52 4.27 13.94 5.45
C PRO A 52 4.70 15.31 6.00
N SER A 53 4.14 15.69 7.15
CA SER A 53 4.63 16.81 7.94
C SER A 53 5.75 16.34 8.87
N VAL A 54 6.75 17.20 9.07
CA VAL A 54 7.94 16.87 9.86
C VAL A 54 8.22 18.01 10.82
N THR A 55 8.38 17.69 12.09
CA THR A 55 8.92 18.61 13.10
C THR A 55 10.25 18.09 13.62
N ALA A 56 11.18 18.99 13.91
CA ALA A 56 12.48 18.65 14.46
C ALA A 56 12.64 19.23 15.86
N ALA A 57 13.25 18.45 16.74
CA ALA A 57 13.67 18.86 18.07
C ALA A 57 15.15 18.51 18.28
N GLY A 58 15.84 19.32 19.08
CA GLY A 58 17.27 19.18 19.32
C GLY A 58 18.15 19.75 18.19
N VAL A 59 19.42 19.95 18.50
CA VAL A 59 20.43 20.51 17.61
C VAL A 59 21.72 19.71 17.72
N HIS A 60 22.43 19.55 16.61
CA HIS A 60 23.74 18.91 16.61
C HIS A 60 24.74 19.76 17.44
N PRO A 61 25.62 19.17 18.27
CA PRO A 61 25.96 17.74 18.38
C PRO A 61 25.10 16.91 19.33
N ALA A 62 24.07 17.49 19.96
CA ALA A 62 23.11 16.69 20.73
C ALA A 62 22.22 15.85 19.81
N VAL A 63 21.50 14.90 20.42
CA VAL A 63 20.50 14.09 19.70
C VAL A 63 19.46 14.99 19.06
N ARG A 64 19.23 14.75 17.77
CA ARG A 64 18.15 15.37 17.00
C ARG A 64 17.05 14.37 16.80
N THR A 65 15.80 14.78 17.00
CA THR A 65 14.61 13.95 16.84
C THR A 65 13.69 14.58 15.81
N PHE A 66 13.33 13.83 14.78
CA PHE A 66 12.36 14.17 13.76
C PHE A 66 11.06 13.42 14.04
N THR A 67 9.96 14.14 14.19
CA THR A 67 8.63 13.55 14.29
C THR A 67 7.95 13.67 12.95
N VAL A 68 7.71 12.54 12.30
CA VAL A 68 7.11 12.45 10.96
C VAL A 68 5.64 12.07 11.13
N THR A 69 4.73 12.82 10.49
CA THR A 69 3.27 12.60 10.60
C THR A 69 2.63 12.60 9.22
N TRP A 70 1.71 11.66 8.97
CA TRP A 70 1.02 11.54 7.68
C TRP A 70 -0.43 11.03 7.85
N PRO A 71 -1.32 11.29 6.88
CA PRO A 71 -2.68 10.75 6.91
C PRO A 71 -2.71 9.24 6.64
N THR A 72 -3.63 8.53 7.27
CA THR A 72 -3.82 7.09 7.05
C THR A 72 -4.40 6.81 5.67
N VAL A 73 -3.67 6.02 4.89
CA VAL A 73 -4.10 5.56 3.56
C VAL A 73 -5.08 4.40 3.68
N ARG A 74 -6.13 4.39 2.86
CA ARG A 74 -7.19 3.37 2.85
C ARG A 74 -7.34 2.70 1.46
N PRO A 75 -6.35 1.90 1.02
CA PRO A 75 -6.20 1.49 -0.37
C PRO A 75 -7.25 0.49 -0.91
N PHE A 76 -7.99 -0.23 -0.07
CA PHE A 76 -8.96 -1.24 -0.52
C PHE A 76 -10.32 -1.00 0.11
N GLY A 77 -11.12 -0.12 -0.52
CA GLY A 77 -12.51 0.13 -0.12
C GLY A 77 -12.67 0.65 1.31
N GLY A 78 -11.77 1.53 1.77
CA GLY A 78 -11.87 2.17 3.09
C GLY A 78 -11.12 1.48 4.23
N ARG A 79 -10.57 0.28 4.00
CA ARG A 79 -9.73 -0.42 5.00
C ARG A 79 -8.33 0.21 5.06
N PRO A 80 -7.80 0.52 6.27
CA PRO A 80 -6.50 1.17 6.42
C PRO A 80 -5.35 0.28 5.95
N ALA A 81 -4.23 0.92 5.60
CA ALA A 81 -2.94 0.25 5.45
C ALA A 81 -2.51 -0.36 6.79
N THR A 82 -1.79 -1.48 6.74
CA THR A 82 -1.34 -2.21 7.94
C THR A 82 0.10 -1.86 8.32
N GLY A 83 0.81 -1.14 7.47
CA GLY A 83 2.15 -0.64 7.73
C GLY A 83 2.56 0.44 6.74
N TYR A 84 3.78 0.94 6.90
CA TYR A 84 4.35 1.99 6.07
C TYR A 84 5.85 1.79 5.90
N VAL A 85 6.39 1.97 4.70
CA VAL A 85 7.83 2.13 4.47
C VAL A 85 8.13 3.62 4.48
N LEU A 86 9.13 4.02 5.27
CA LEU A 86 9.60 5.39 5.29
C LEU A 86 11.02 5.45 4.73
N GLU A 87 11.28 6.45 3.90
CA GLU A 87 12.62 6.73 3.42
C GLU A 87 13.04 8.13 3.86
N ARG A 88 14.30 8.25 4.29
CA ARG A 88 14.94 9.50 4.68
C ARG A 88 15.95 9.89 3.61
N THR A 89 15.87 11.13 3.13
CA THR A 89 16.93 11.74 2.33
C THR A 89 17.54 12.89 3.11
N ALA A 90 18.87 12.94 3.16
CA ALA A 90 19.61 13.97 3.88
C ALA A 90 20.71 14.55 2.99
N THR A 91 21.02 15.84 3.16
CA THR A 91 21.97 16.54 2.28
C THR A 91 23.43 16.19 2.54
N LEU A 92 23.76 15.79 3.77
CA LEU A 92 25.16 15.55 4.18
C LEU A 92 25.51 14.07 4.41
N SER A 93 24.51 13.19 4.43
CA SER A 93 24.71 11.76 4.68
C SER A 93 23.56 10.94 4.12
N ASN A 94 23.86 9.73 3.65
CA ASN A 94 22.86 8.73 3.27
C ASN A 94 22.67 7.68 4.39
N ALA A 95 23.04 8.03 5.63
CA ALA A 95 22.86 7.12 6.75
C ALA A 95 21.39 6.68 6.87
N PRO A 96 21.13 5.39 7.13
CA PRO A 96 19.78 4.91 7.39
C PRO A 96 19.21 5.55 8.65
N MET A 97 17.88 5.54 8.80
CA MET A 97 17.22 5.95 10.05
C MET A 97 17.84 5.18 11.22
N ASP A 98 18.19 5.92 12.26
CA ASP A 98 19.24 5.52 13.20
C ASP A 98 18.60 4.91 14.46
N THR A 99 17.75 5.69 15.15
CA THR A 99 17.00 5.24 16.33
C THR A 99 15.60 5.86 16.38
N GLY A 100 14.56 5.11 16.74
CA GLY A 100 13.22 5.68 16.92
C GLY A 100 12.11 4.74 16.45
N SER A 101 10.85 5.16 16.52
CA SER A 101 9.73 4.29 16.12
C SER A 101 9.62 4.13 14.60
N CYS A 102 10.22 5.03 13.78
CA CYS A 102 10.18 4.93 12.32
C CYS A 102 10.94 3.72 11.77
N THR A 103 11.82 3.09 12.55
CA THR A 103 12.50 1.84 12.14
C THR A 103 11.54 0.64 12.12
N GLY A 104 10.32 0.81 12.66
CA GLY A 104 9.28 -0.22 12.70
C GLY A 104 9.57 -1.36 13.66
N ALA A 105 8.56 -2.21 13.86
CA ALA A 105 8.75 -3.50 14.51
C ALA A 105 9.38 -4.47 13.48
N VAL A 106 10.60 -4.90 13.78
CA VAL A 106 11.57 -5.68 13.00
C VAL A 106 10.99 -6.75 12.06
N SER A 107 11.02 -6.46 10.76
CA SER A 107 11.60 -7.26 9.64
C SER A 107 11.34 -6.48 8.34
N ASP A 108 12.38 -6.15 7.56
CA ASP A 108 12.30 -5.48 6.24
C ASP A 108 11.95 -3.97 6.19
N GLY A 109 12.14 -3.20 7.28
CA GLY A 109 12.04 -1.72 7.23
C GLY A 109 10.62 -1.16 7.13
N VAL A 110 9.62 -1.92 7.60
CA VAL A 110 8.22 -1.51 7.64
C VAL A 110 7.82 -1.02 9.04
N TYR A 111 7.36 0.22 9.13
CA TYR A 111 6.66 0.76 10.30
C TYR A 111 5.27 0.14 10.44
N VAL A 112 4.98 -0.44 11.60
CA VAL A 112 3.65 -0.99 11.95
C VAL A 112 3.02 -0.10 13.02
N PRO A 113 1.92 0.60 12.73
CA PRO A 113 1.28 1.47 13.70
C PRO A 113 0.55 0.67 14.78
N ALA A 114 0.55 1.18 16.02
CA ALA A 114 -0.20 0.59 17.13
C ALA A 114 -1.72 0.63 16.90
N ASP A 115 -2.21 1.70 16.26
CA ASP A 115 -3.59 1.82 15.78
C ASP A 115 -3.61 2.12 14.27
N PRO A 116 -3.75 1.08 13.41
CA PRO A 116 -3.91 1.27 11.98
C PRO A 116 -5.17 2.07 11.60
N GLY A 117 -6.18 2.15 12.48
CA GLY A 117 -7.45 2.82 12.24
C GLY A 117 -7.41 4.34 12.45
N ALA A 118 -6.39 4.87 13.12
CA ALA A 118 -6.22 6.28 13.42
C ALA A 118 -6.31 7.16 12.16
N ALA A 119 -6.72 8.42 12.31
CA ALA A 119 -6.82 9.35 11.18
C ALA A 119 -5.44 9.71 10.60
N THR A 120 -4.45 9.83 11.48
CA THR A 120 -3.05 10.09 11.15
C THR A 120 -2.16 9.06 11.81
N GLN A 121 -0.99 8.86 11.21
CA GLN A 121 0.07 8.02 11.70
C GLN A 121 1.28 8.88 11.98
N THR A 122 2.06 8.48 12.98
CA THR A 122 3.25 9.21 13.40
C THR A 122 4.37 8.26 13.76
N CYS A 123 5.61 8.66 13.48
CA CYS A 123 6.79 7.98 13.98
C CYS A 123 7.92 8.96 14.26
N THR A 124 8.88 8.53 15.07
CA THR A 124 10.08 9.31 15.41
C THR A 124 11.33 8.69 14.80
N ASP A 125 12.21 9.53 14.26
CA ASP A 125 13.56 9.19 13.82
C ASP A 125 14.55 10.12 14.53
N SER A 126 15.50 9.54 15.23
CA SER A 126 16.44 10.22 16.10
C SER A 126 17.86 9.83 15.72
N THR A 127 18.76 10.81 15.68
CA THR A 127 20.16 10.59 15.33
C THR A 127 21.07 11.58 16.03
N THR A 128 22.33 11.20 16.19
CA THR A 128 23.43 12.09 16.63
C THR A 128 24.23 12.63 15.44
N LEU A 129 24.00 12.10 14.23
CA LEU A 129 24.72 12.49 13.02
C LEU A 129 24.29 13.89 12.53
N ASN A 130 25.23 14.62 11.96
CA ASN A 130 24.91 15.83 11.22
C ASN A 130 24.42 15.48 9.81
N LEU A 131 23.09 15.43 9.64
CA LEU A 131 22.45 15.09 8.38
C LEU A 131 22.23 16.30 7.44
N GLY A 132 22.44 17.53 7.93
CA GLY A 132 22.01 18.74 7.26
C GLY A 132 20.49 18.80 7.14
N SER A 133 19.97 19.21 5.98
CA SER A 133 18.54 19.25 5.69
C SER A 133 18.01 17.84 5.42
N VAL A 134 16.88 17.49 6.03
CA VAL A 134 16.27 16.16 5.93
C VAL A 134 14.88 16.24 5.30
N ARG A 135 14.54 15.26 4.45
CA ARG A 135 13.20 15.03 3.89
C ARG A 135 12.77 13.58 4.06
N TYR A 136 11.46 13.36 4.09
CA TYR A 136 10.86 12.03 4.22
C TYR A 136 9.82 11.75 3.14
N THR A 137 9.75 10.50 2.71
CA THR A 137 8.63 9.95 1.94
C THR A 137 8.00 8.78 2.70
N VAL A 138 6.73 8.51 2.43
CA VAL A 138 5.98 7.43 3.08
C VAL A 138 5.24 6.61 2.03
N ALA A 139 5.45 5.29 2.03
CA ALA A 139 4.74 4.35 1.17
C ALA A 139 3.86 3.41 2.02
N PRO A 140 2.54 3.36 1.80
CA PRO A 140 1.65 2.45 2.54
C PRO A 140 1.92 0.98 2.20
N VAL A 141 1.77 0.10 3.19
CA VAL A 141 1.95 -1.35 3.08
C VAL A 141 0.66 -2.06 3.49
N ARG A 142 0.30 -3.11 2.74
CA ARG A 142 -0.76 -4.05 3.15
C ARG A 142 -0.45 -5.47 2.70
N GLY A 143 -0.27 -6.37 3.66
CA GLY A 143 0.25 -7.71 3.38
C GLY A 143 1.60 -7.62 2.68
N ARG A 144 1.73 -8.22 1.50
CA ARG A 144 2.95 -8.18 0.67
C ARG A 144 3.02 -7.00 -0.31
N TRP A 145 2.05 -6.09 -0.28
CA TRP A 145 1.93 -5.01 -1.25
C TRP A 145 2.46 -3.70 -0.67
N VAL A 146 3.32 -3.03 -1.43
CA VAL A 146 3.80 -1.67 -1.14
C VAL A 146 3.19 -0.72 -2.17
N GLY A 147 2.60 0.38 -1.69
CA GLY A 147 2.05 1.44 -2.52
C GLY A 147 3.11 2.39 -3.07
N THR A 148 2.69 3.31 -3.94
CA THR A 148 3.56 4.40 -4.38
C THR A 148 3.93 5.29 -3.18
N PRO A 149 5.21 5.71 -3.05
CA PRO A 149 5.61 6.69 -2.06
C PRO A 149 4.89 8.03 -2.23
N SER A 150 4.70 8.72 -1.11
CA SER A 150 4.19 10.10 -1.10
C SER A 150 5.14 11.08 -1.78
N THR A 151 4.64 12.29 -2.05
CA THR A 151 5.52 13.44 -2.27
C THR A 151 6.44 13.61 -1.05
N ALA A 152 7.68 14.04 -1.27
CA ALA A 152 8.60 14.29 -0.17
C ALA A 152 8.12 15.43 0.73
N SER A 153 8.41 15.34 2.03
CA SER A 153 8.21 16.45 2.95
C SER A 153 8.98 17.69 2.55
N THR A 154 8.60 18.83 3.13
CA THR A 154 9.48 20.00 3.19
C THR A 154 10.80 19.62 3.86
N ALA A 155 11.90 20.22 3.41
CA ALA A 155 13.19 20.05 4.07
C ALA A 155 13.17 20.68 5.46
N VAL A 156 13.64 19.93 6.46
CA VAL A 156 13.77 20.41 7.84
C VAL A 156 15.23 20.32 8.25
N LEU A 157 15.73 21.41 8.84
CA LEU A 157 17.09 21.53 9.35
C LEU A 157 17.22 20.97 10.74
#